data_AF-A0A2U1V522-F1
#
_entry.id   AF-A0A2U1V522-F1
#
_cell.length_a   1.000
_cell.length_b   1.000
_cell.length_c   1.000
_cell.angle_alpha   90.00
_cell.angle_beta   90.00
_cell.angle_gamma   90.00
#
_symmetry.space_group_name_H-M   'P 1'
#
loop_
_entity.id
_entity.type
_entity.pdbx_description
1 polymer ?
#
loop_
_entity_poly.entity_id
_entity_poly.type
_entity_poly.pdbx_seq_one_letter_code
_entity_poly.pdbx_strand_id
1 'polypeptide(L)'
;MRLECPACAAAYDVPDALLAPGRAVRCVRCTQSWVPLPARLEAPPPLLALPPLRPSGPPPAAPGVAGAVFAWILSLLAVAAGVAALWHWRADIAAAWPPAARLLALLPGG
;
A
#
# COMPACT_ATOMS: atom_id res chain seq x y z
N MET A 1 38.89 -9.60 14.77
CA MET A 1 39.69 -9.08 13.63
C MET A 1 40.99 -8.47 14.13
N ARG A 2 42.07 -8.49 13.33
CA ARG A 2 43.32 -7.78 13.64
C ARG A 2 43.33 -6.41 12.95
N LEU A 3 43.60 -5.35 13.73
CA LEU A 3 43.74 -3.98 13.24
C LEU A 3 45.19 -3.51 13.40
N GLU A 4 45.72 -2.84 12.39
CA GLU A 4 47.05 -2.23 12.42
C GLU A 4 46.93 -0.71 12.35
N CYS A 5 47.63 -0.03 13.26
CA CYS A 5 47.62 1.43 13.31
C CYS A 5 48.50 2.02 12.19
N PRO A 6 47.95 2.89 11.31
CA PRO A 6 48.70 3.42 10.17
C PRO A 6 49.84 4.38 10.55
N ALA A 7 49.82 4.93 11.77
CA ALA A 7 50.82 5.90 12.22
C ALA A 7 52.01 5.28 12.96
N CYS A 8 51.84 4.14 13.63
CA CYS A 8 52.88 3.55 14.49
C CYS A 8 53.04 2.04 14.37
N ALA A 9 52.34 1.41 13.42
CA ALA A 9 52.37 -0.03 13.15
C ALA A 9 52.06 -0.94 14.35
N ALA A 10 51.39 -0.41 15.39
CA ALA A 10 50.91 -1.24 16.48
C ALA A 10 49.74 -2.13 16.01
N ALA A 11 49.81 -3.42 16.29
CA ALA A 11 48.77 -4.39 15.97
C ALA A 11 47.91 -4.71 17.20
N TYR A 12 46.59 -4.70 17.04
CA TYR A 12 45.62 -5.00 18.08
C TYR A 12 44.65 -6.07 17.60
N ASP A 13 44.34 -7.04 18.46
CA ASP A 13 43.24 -7.98 18.22
C ASP A 13 41.97 -7.40 18.86
N VAL A 14 40.97 -7.09 18.03
CA VAL A 14 39.73 -6.45 18.47
C VAL A 14 38.54 -7.30 18.01
N PRO A 15 37.61 -7.63 18.93
CA PRO A 15 36.38 -8.33 18.58
C PRO A 15 35.51 -7.51 17.62
N ASP A 16 34.96 -8.17 16.60
CA ASP A 16 34.08 -7.54 15.61
C ASP A 16 32.83 -6.88 16.21
N ALA A 17 32.33 -7.41 17.34
CA ALA A 17 31.22 -6.82 18.08
C ALA A 17 31.48 -5.39 18.57
N LEU A 18 32.75 -4.97 18.70
CA LEU A 18 33.15 -3.62 19.10
C LEU A 18 33.44 -2.69 17.90
N LEU A 19 33.45 -3.25 16.68
CA LEU A 19 33.81 -2.59 15.44
C LEU A 19 32.57 -2.37 14.56
N ALA A 20 31.72 -1.42 14.97
CA ALA A 20 30.62 -0.99 14.13
C ALA A 20 31.15 -0.34 12.82
N PRO A 21 30.54 -0.62 11.65
CA PRO A 21 30.94 -0.02 10.38
C PRO A 21 30.90 1.51 10.47
N GLY A 22 31.99 2.17 10.04
CA GLY A 22 32.08 3.64 10.07
C GLY A 22 32.47 4.25 11.42
N ARG A 23 32.65 3.46 12.49
CA ARG A 23 33.12 3.97 13.79
C ARG A 23 34.64 4.18 13.77
N ALA A 24 35.08 5.38 14.16
CA ALA A 24 36.50 5.68 14.34
C ALA A 24 37.06 4.98 15.59
N VAL A 25 38.23 4.36 15.44
CA VAL A 25 39.02 3.76 16.53
C VAL A 25 40.22 4.66 16.84
N ARG A 26 40.69 4.64 18.09
CA ARG A 26 41.83 5.43 18.56
C ARG A 26 42.97 4.51 19.00
N CYS A 27 44.18 4.79 18.54
CA CYS A 27 45.38 4.04 18.94
C CYS A 27 45.77 4.40 20.37
N VAL A 28 45.96 3.39 21.21
CA VAL A 28 46.46 3.62 22.59
C VAL A 28 47.91 4.08 22.59
N ARG A 29 48.71 3.68 21.59
CA ARG A 29 50.15 3.97 21.50
C ARG A 29 50.48 5.39 21.00
N CYS A 30 49.80 5.85 19.94
CA CYS A 30 50.11 7.14 19.30
C CYS A 30 48.93 8.11 19.25
N THR A 31 47.78 7.76 19.85
CA THR A 31 46.58 8.61 19.88
C THR A 31 45.90 8.87 18.53
N GLN A 32 46.46 8.40 17.41
CA GLN A 32 45.84 8.56 16.09
C GLN A 32 44.45 7.93 16.03
N SER A 33 43.50 8.65 15.44
CA SER A 33 42.15 8.13 15.16
C SER A 33 41.97 7.82 13.68
N TRP A 34 41.39 6.67 13.37
CA TRP A 34 41.10 6.24 11.99
C TRP A 34 39.88 5.34 11.95
N VAL A 35 39.26 5.19 10.77
CA VAL A 35 38.15 4.25 10.55
C VAL A 35 38.74 3.01 9.87
N PRO A 36 38.59 1.81 10.45
CA PRO A 36 38.97 0.57 9.76
C PRO A 36 38.09 0.39 8.52
N LEU A 37 38.68 0.32 7.33
CA LEU A 37 37.94 -0.09 6.14
C LEU A 37 37.70 -1.61 6.22
N PRO A 38 36.44 -2.08 6.18
CA PRO A 38 36.19 -3.51 6.08
C PRO A 38 36.77 -4.05 4.77
N ALA A 39 37.42 -5.21 4.82
CA ALA A 39 38.11 -5.84 3.69
C ALA A 39 37.17 -6.27 2.54
N ARG A 40 35.86 -6.01 2.64
CA ARG A 40 34.89 -6.38 1.62
C ARG A 40 33.84 -5.28 1.48
N LEU A 41 34.10 -4.33 0.59
CA LEU A 41 33.01 -3.79 -0.22
C LEU A 41 32.57 -4.96 -1.10
N GLU A 42 31.47 -5.62 -0.71
CA GLU A 42 30.80 -6.62 -1.53
C GLU A 42 30.65 -6.02 -2.93
N ALA A 43 31.21 -6.69 -3.94
CA ALA A 43 31.07 -6.27 -5.32
C ALA A 43 29.57 -6.12 -5.62
N PRO A 44 29.13 -5.05 -6.31
CA PRO A 44 27.74 -4.91 -6.70
C PRO A 44 27.29 -6.21 -7.36
N PRO A 45 26.14 -6.80 -6.94
CA PRO A 45 25.64 -7.99 -7.59
C PRO A 45 25.59 -7.76 -9.10
N PRO A 46 25.90 -8.78 -9.93
CA PRO A 46 25.85 -8.62 -11.37
C PRO A 46 24.48 -8.05 -11.73
N LEU A 47 24.48 -6.88 -12.36
CA LEU A 47 23.27 -6.22 -12.82
C LEU A 47 22.59 -7.18 -13.78
N LEU A 48 21.56 -7.88 -13.29
CA LEU A 48 20.67 -8.69 -14.11
C LEU A 48 20.16 -7.78 -15.22
N ALA A 49 20.38 -8.18 -16.47
CA ALA A 49 19.88 -7.46 -17.62
C ALA A 49 18.37 -7.24 -17.44
N LEU A 50 17.99 -5.97 -17.28
CA LEU A 50 16.59 -5.58 -17.17
C LEU A 50 15.86 -6.07 -18.43
N PRO A 51 14.71 -6.77 -18.28
CA PRO A 51 13.89 -7.16 -19.41
C PRO A 51 13.58 -5.92 -20.28
N PRO A 52 13.55 -6.05 -21.62
CA PRO A 52 13.17 -4.94 -22.48
C PRO A 52 11.78 -4.45 -22.07
N LEU A 53 11.68 -3.15 -21.78
CA LEU A 53 10.43 -2.48 -21.47
C LEU A 53 9.49 -2.68 -22.67
N ARG A 54 8.41 -3.44 -22.47
CA ARG A 54 7.34 -3.53 -23.46
C ARG A 54 6.66 -2.17 -23.54
N PRO A 55 6.44 -1.61 -24.74
CA PRO A 55 5.59 -0.43 -24.88
C PRO A 55 4.22 -0.76 -24.28
N SER A 56 3.82 -0.01 -23.26
CA SER A 56 2.44 -0.02 -22.80
C SER A 56 1.59 0.52 -23.95
N GLY A 57 0.68 -0.30 -24.48
CA GLY A 57 -0.29 0.14 -25.47
C GLY A 57 -1.11 1.33 -24.97
N PRO A 58 -1.85 2.01 -25.86
CA PRO A 58 -2.70 3.13 -25.46
C PRO A 58 -3.67 2.68 -24.35
N PRO A 59 -3.86 3.49 -23.29
CA PRO A 59 -4.79 3.16 -22.22
C PRO A 59 -6.21 2.99 -22.80
N PRO A 60 -6.99 2.03 -22.29
CA PRO A 60 -8.38 1.88 -22.74
C PRO A 60 -9.15 3.18 -22.49
N ALA A 61 -10.02 3.55 -23.43
CA ALA A 61 -10.87 4.71 -23.28
C ALA A 61 -11.77 4.53 -22.03
N ALA A 62 -11.67 5.45 -21.08
CA ALA A 62 -12.55 5.44 -19.91
C ALA A 62 -14.00 5.73 -20.33
N PRO A 63 -15.01 5.12 -19.67
CA PRO A 63 -16.40 5.46 -19.93
C PRO A 63 -16.65 6.94 -19.63
N GLY A 64 -17.32 7.62 -20.56
CA GLY A 64 -17.65 9.04 -20.40
C GLY A 64 -18.64 9.28 -19.27
N VAL A 65 -18.53 10.43 -18.60
CA VAL A 65 -19.42 10.86 -17.51
C VAL A 65 -20.91 10.83 -17.89
N ALA A 66 -21.23 11.06 -19.16
CA ALA A 66 -22.61 11.01 -19.67
C ALA A 66 -23.25 9.62 -19.52
N GLY A 67 -22.48 8.54 -19.77
CA GLY A 67 -22.97 7.18 -19.61
C GLY A 67 -23.23 6.83 -18.14
N ALA A 68 -22.36 7.31 -17.25
CA ALA A 68 -22.53 7.14 -15.80
C ALA A 68 -23.78 7.89 -15.29
N VAL A 69 -23.99 9.14 -15.72
CA VAL A 69 -25.18 9.92 -15.35
C VAL A 69 -26.46 9.26 -15.82
N PHE A 70 -26.50 8.77 -17.06
CA PHE A 70 -27.68 8.07 -17.58
C PHE A 70 -28.00 6.79 -16.80
N ALA A 71 -26.97 5.99 -16.48
CA ALA A 71 -27.13 4.80 -15.65
C ALA A 71 -27.69 5.13 -14.26
N TRP A 72 -27.21 6.21 -13.64
CA TRP A 72 -27.74 6.69 -12.36
C TRP A 72 -29.19 7.17 -12.46
N ILE A 73 -29.54 7.94 -13.50
CA ILE A 73 -30.92 8.41 -13.73
C ILE A 73 -31.86 7.21 -13.87
N LEU A 74 -31.51 6.23 -14.72
CA LEU A 74 -32.33 5.03 -14.90
C LEU A 74 -32.48 4.23 -13.60
N SER A 75 -31.40 4.09 -12.83
CA SER A 75 -31.43 3.40 -11.53
C SER A 75 -32.36 4.11 -10.54
N LEU A 76 -32.23 5.43 -10.40
CA LEU A 76 -33.08 6.23 -9.51
C LEU A 76 -34.54 6.19 -9.93
N LEU A 77 -34.83 6.24 -11.24
CA LEU A 77 -36.19 6.10 -11.77
C LEU A 77 -36.76 4.72 -11.46
N ALA A 78 -35.98 3.65 -11.61
CA ALA A 78 -36.42 2.29 -11.28
C ALA A 78 -36.74 2.15 -9.78
N VAL A 79 -35.89 2.70 -8.91
CA VAL A 79 -36.14 2.71 -7.45
C VAL A 79 -37.39 3.52 -7.11
N ALA A 80 -37.54 4.73 -7.67
CA ALA A 80 -38.71 5.57 -7.44
C ALA A 80 -40.01 4.90 -7.92
N ALA A 81 -39.97 4.23 -9.08
CA ALA A 81 -41.10 3.45 -9.59
C ALA A 81 -41.45 2.29 -8.65
N GLY A 82 -40.46 1.57 -8.14
CA GLY A 82 -40.67 0.50 -7.15
C GLY A 82 -41.30 0.99 -5.86
N VAL A 83 -40.84 2.12 -5.33
CA VAL A 83 -41.41 2.75 -4.13
C VAL A 83 -42.84 3.23 -4.39
N ALA A 84 -43.10 3.89 -5.51
CA ALA A 84 -44.43 4.37 -5.89
C ALA A 84 -45.42 3.20 -6.04
N ALA A 85 -44.98 2.10 -6.67
CA ALA A 85 -45.74 0.87 -6.77
C ALA A 85 -46.10 0.30 -5.38
N LEU A 86 -45.10 0.17 -4.52
CA LEU A 86 -45.31 -0.36 -3.17
C LEU A 86 -46.28 0.52 -2.36
N TRP A 87 -46.24 1.84 -2.54
CA TRP A 87 -47.13 2.78 -1.87
C TRP A 87 -48.57 2.68 -2.38
N HIS A 88 -48.77 2.54 -3.69
CA HIS A 88 -50.09 2.48 -4.32
C HIS A 88 -50.80 1.15 -4.05
N TRP A 89 -50.08 0.02 -4.15
CA TRP A 89 -50.63 -1.33 -3.96
C TRP A 89 -50.40 -1.90 -2.55
N ARG A 90 -50.08 -1.05 -1.57
CA ARG A 90 -49.76 -1.48 -0.20
C ARG A 90 -50.82 -2.38 0.44
N ALA A 91 -52.11 -2.13 0.14
CA ALA A 91 -53.22 -2.86 0.72
C ALA A 91 -53.30 -4.31 0.19
N ASP A 92 -53.18 -4.48 -1.13
CA ASP A 92 -53.18 -5.81 -1.77
C ASP A 92 -51.94 -6.61 -1.36
N ILE A 93 -50.78 -5.95 -1.26
CA ILE A 93 -49.52 -6.56 -0.82
C ILE A 93 -49.61 -7.00 0.66
N ALA A 94 -50.17 -6.15 1.53
CA ALA A 94 -50.37 -6.48 2.94
C ALA A 94 -51.39 -7.63 3.14
N ALA A 95 -52.41 -7.71 2.28
CA ALA A 95 -53.38 -8.80 2.30
C ALA A 95 -52.76 -10.13 1.82
N ALA A 96 -51.90 -10.09 0.79
CA ALA A 96 -51.19 -11.27 0.29
C ALA A 96 -50.07 -11.75 1.23
N TRP A 97 -49.45 -10.82 1.98
CA TRP A 97 -48.36 -11.14 2.91
C TRP A 97 -48.51 -10.41 4.26
N PRO A 98 -49.26 -10.99 5.22
CA PRO A 98 -49.55 -10.38 6.52
C PRO A 98 -48.33 -9.96 7.37
N PRO A 99 -47.17 -10.66 7.33
CA PRO A 99 -45.95 -10.21 8.01
C PRO A 99 -45.47 -8.83 7.56
N ALA A 100 -45.61 -8.48 6.28
CA ALA A 100 -45.19 -7.17 5.76
C ALA A 100 -46.11 -6.03 6.18
N ALA A 101 -47.35 -6.31 6.59
CA ALA A 101 -48.28 -5.29 7.08
C ALA A 101 -47.70 -4.51 8.27
N ARG A 102 -46.90 -5.17 9.13
CA ARG A 102 -46.22 -4.53 10.27
C ARG A 102 -45.19 -3.50 9.83
N LEU A 103 -44.47 -3.77 8.74
CA LEU A 103 -43.45 -2.86 8.20
C LEU A 103 -44.08 -1.72 7.40
N LEU A 104 -45.12 -2.00 6.61
CA LEU A 104 -45.84 -0.99 5.83
C LEU A 104 -46.63 -0.02 6.73
N ALA A 105 -47.12 -0.46 7.89
CA ALA A 105 -47.79 0.40 8.87
C ALA A 105 -46.87 1.43 9.55
N LEU A 106 -45.54 1.25 9.46
CA LEU A 106 -44.55 2.17 10.04
C LEU A 106 -44.13 3.30 9.09
N LEU A 107 -44.51 3.23 7.81
CA LEU A 107 -44.26 4.33 6.87
C LEU A 107 -45.22 5.50 7.16
N PRO A 108 -44.71 6.75 7.16
CA PRO A 108 -45.52 7.92 7.48
C PRO A 108 -46.61 8.13 6.41
N GLY A 109 -47.87 8.02 6.81
CA GLY A 109 -49.04 8.19 5.92
C GLY A 109 -50.20 7.20 6.14
N GLY A 110 -50.16 6.41 7.22
CA GLY A 110 -51.30 5.64 7.73
C GLY A 110 -52.34 6.50 8.43
#